data_AF-A0A959QQK4-F1
#
_entry.id   AF-A0A959QQK4-F1
#
_cell.length_a   1.000
_cell.length_b   1.000
_cell.length_c   1.000
_cell.angle_alpha   90.00
_cell.angle_beta   90.00
_cell.angle_gamma   90.00
#
_symmetry.space_group_name_H-M   'P 1'
#
loop_
_entity.id
_entity.type
_entity.pdbx_description
1 polymer ?
#
loop_
_entity_poly.entity_id
_entity_poly.type
_entity_poly.pdbx_seq_one_letter_code
_entity_poly.pdbx_strand_id
1 'polypeptide(L)'
;MICYAQVVAAQQIPDTKKQKQKLNQLDSKGRKTGMWLNKIQENRGNPAYTEIGSYYNGLKTGPWYKVNIEGDLVAIENFKKDYYDGEVKYFVKGQVTCIGLYRGLNPDVEVDTIMVEDPVTGIQQLVAVRADRGAVRHGTWRFYNETTGSIEKVEEYQVDSLIYEEYFPLSKADSLYYERRNQNLPHMNKRTDKSAKKPFSYINY
;
A
#
# COMPACT_ATOMS: atom_id res chain seq x y z
N MET A 1 33.44 4.00 53.37
CA MET A 1 32.26 3.44 52.68
C MET A 1 31.32 4.60 52.39
N ILE A 2 31.25 5.05 51.13
CA ILE A 2 30.35 6.13 50.70
C ILE A 2 29.41 5.51 49.67
N CYS A 3 28.14 5.35 50.03
CA CYS A 3 27.10 4.87 49.12
C CYS A 3 26.63 6.02 48.24
N TYR A 4 26.80 5.91 46.93
CA TYR A 4 26.16 6.77 45.95
C TYR A 4 24.76 6.23 45.65
N ALA A 5 23.72 6.97 46.05
CA ALA A 5 22.35 6.71 45.60
C ALA A 5 22.17 7.38 44.22
N GLN A 6 22.01 6.59 43.17
CA GLN A 6 21.63 7.10 41.85
C GLN A 6 20.13 7.42 41.83
N VAL A 7 19.79 8.66 41.53
CA VAL A 7 18.42 9.08 41.24
C VAL A 7 18.12 8.68 39.79
N VAL A 8 17.32 7.64 39.61
CA VAL A 8 16.82 7.24 38.29
C VAL A 8 15.61 8.12 37.97
N ALA A 9 15.80 9.14 37.13
CA ALA A 9 14.71 9.94 36.60
C ALA A 9 13.94 9.11 35.58
N ALA A 10 12.74 8.66 35.94
CA ALA A 10 11.80 8.04 35.01
C ALA A 10 11.39 9.06 33.94
N GLN A 11 11.79 8.83 32.69
CA GLN A 11 11.32 9.61 31.56
C GLN A 11 9.85 9.27 31.32
N GLN A 12 8.96 10.21 31.67
CA GLN A 12 7.54 10.08 31.39
C GLN A 12 7.32 10.17 29.88
N ILE A 13 6.78 9.10 29.30
CA ILE A 13 6.33 9.05 27.90
C ILE A 13 5.24 10.11 27.75
N PRO A 14 5.34 11.06 26.80
CA PRO A 14 4.33 12.10 26.66
C PRO A 14 2.99 11.48 26.31
N ASP A 15 1.99 11.69 27.17
CA ASP A 15 0.60 11.36 26.91
C ASP A 15 0.13 12.08 25.64
N THR A 16 0.20 11.39 24.50
CA THR A 16 -0.42 11.84 23.25
C THR A 16 -1.93 11.86 23.43
N LYS A 17 -2.45 12.96 23.98
CA LYS A 17 -3.87 13.32 23.87
C LYS A 17 -4.23 13.21 22.39
N LYS A 18 -5.01 12.18 22.05
CA LYS A 18 -5.55 11.90 20.72
C LYS A 18 -6.38 13.10 20.28
N GLN A 19 -5.75 14.09 19.66
CA GLN A 19 -6.44 15.25 19.10
C GLN A 19 -7.43 14.70 18.07
N LYS A 20 -8.72 14.90 18.33
CA LYS A 20 -9.79 14.54 17.39
C LYS A 20 -9.59 15.39 16.14
N GLN A 21 -8.85 14.87 15.16
CA GLN A 21 -8.64 15.55 13.89
C GLN A 21 -10.00 15.77 13.24
N LYS A 22 -10.29 17.02 12.89
CA LYS A 22 -11.51 17.38 12.15
C LYS A 22 -11.36 16.85 10.73
N LEU A 23 -12.28 15.99 10.33
CA LEU A 23 -12.33 15.43 8.97
C LEU A 23 -13.04 16.41 8.03
N ASN A 24 -12.70 16.33 6.74
CA ASN A 24 -13.38 17.02 5.63
C ASN A 24 -13.39 18.55 5.77
N GLN A 25 -12.22 19.15 5.96
CA GLN A 25 -12.08 20.60 6.11
C GLN A 25 -11.85 21.33 4.78
N LEU A 26 -12.41 22.52 4.67
CA LEU A 26 -12.16 23.45 3.56
C LEU A 26 -11.30 24.63 4.04
N ASP A 27 -10.41 25.10 3.19
CA ASP A 27 -9.64 26.34 3.35
C ASP A 27 -10.55 27.56 3.14
N SER A 28 -10.07 28.73 3.54
CA SER A 28 -10.63 30.08 3.28
C SER A 28 -11.08 30.29 1.82
N LYS A 29 -10.42 29.64 0.86
CA LYS A 29 -10.75 29.67 -0.58
C LYS A 29 -11.72 28.57 -1.04
N GLY A 30 -12.33 27.82 -0.12
CA GLY A 30 -13.25 26.72 -0.43
C GLY A 30 -12.57 25.45 -0.98
N ARG A 31 -11.24 25.33 -0.86
CA ARG A 31 -10.47 24.18 -1.34
C ARG A 31 -10.31 23.12 -0.25
N LYS A 32 -10.30 21.83 -0.61
CA LYS A 32 -10.08 20.74 0.35
C LYS A 32 -8.71 20.87 1.03
N THR A 33 -8.68 20.76 2.35
CA THR A 33 -7.44 20.78 3.16
C THR A 33 -7.53 19.81 4.32
N GLY A 34 -6.40 19.27 4.77
CA GLY A 34 -6.32 18.34 5.90
C GLY A 34 -6.81 16.93 5.58
N MET A 35 -7.23 16.19 6.59
CA MET A 35 -7.68 14.79 6.45
C MET A 35 -9.10 14.71 5.88
N TRP A 36 -9.30 13.84 4.89
CA TRP A 36 -10.56 13.65 4.21
C TRP A 36 -10.95 12.18 4.13
N LEU A 37 -12.26 11.95 4.15
CA LEU A 37 -12.93 10.68 3.95
C LEU A 37 -13.81 10.80 2.71
N ASN A 38 -13.42 10.19 1.61
CA ASN A 38 -14.25 10.14 0.40
C ASN A 38 -14.93 8.76 0.33
N LYS A 39 -16.25 8.76 0.18
CA LYS A 39 -17.05 7.55 -0.07
C LYS A 39 -17.41 7.51 -1.54
N ILE A 40 -16.92 6.50 -2.25
CA ILE A 40 -17.09 6.35 -3.69
C ILE A 40 -18.09 5.23 -3.89
N GLN A 41 -19.20 5.57 -4.54
CA GLN A 41 -20.26 4.62 -4.84
C GLN A 41 -19.85 3.68 -5.98
N GLU A 42 -20.51 2.54 -6.03
CA GLU A 42 -20.36 1.60 -7.14
C GLU A 42 -20.71 2.28 -8.47
N ASN A 43 -19.89 2.05 -9.49
CA ASN A 43 -20.10 2.69 -10.78
C ASN A 43 -19.54 1.82 -11.91
N ARG A 44 -20.37 1.50 -12.91
CA ARG A 44 -19.99 0.74 -14.13
C ARG A 44 -19.22 -0.55 -13.84
N GLY A 45 -19.67 -1.33 -12.86
CA GLY A 45 -19.03 -2.59 -12.48
C GLY A 45 -17.79 -2.45 -11.58
N ASN A 46 -17.40 -1.22 -11.23
CA ASN A 46 -16.39 -1.00 -10.19
C ASN A 46 -17.05 -1.08 -8.81
N PRO A 47 -16.48 -1.84 -7.86
CA PRO A 47 -17.02 -1.93 -6.51
C PRO A 47 -16.93 -0.57 -5.81
N ALA A 48 -17.88 -0.30 -4.91
CA ALA A 48 -17.80 0.86 -4.05
C ALA A 48 -16.59 0.73 -3.10
N TYR A 49 -15.98 1.85 -2.74
CA TYR A 49 -14.88 1.86 -1.79
C TYR A 49 -14.84 3.18 -1.04
N THR A 50 -14.15 3.17 0.10
CA THR A 50 -13.91 4.35 0.90
C THR A 50 -12.41 4.64 0.89
N GLU A 51 -12.03 5.88 0.65
CA GLU A 51 -10.65 6.31 0.71
C GLU A 51 -10.44 7.39 1.78
N ILE A 52 -9.31 7.29 2.48
CA ILE A 52 -8.92 8.19 3.57
C ILE A 52 -7.53 8.71 3.28
N GLY A 53 -7.34 10.02 3.32
CA GLY A 53 -6.03 10.62 3.10
C GLY A 53 -6.06 12.12 3.29
N SER A 54 -4.97 12.79 2.93
CA SER A 54 -4.82 14.22 3.15
C SER A 54 -4.91 15.01 1.84
N TYR A 55 -5.57 16.17 1.90
CA TYR A 55 -5.54 17.18 0.85
C TYR A 55 -4.68 18.36 1.26
N TYR A 56 -3.99 18.94 0.29
CA TYR A 56 -3.31 20.22 0.40
C TYR A 56 -3.68 21.10 -0.80
N ASN A 57 -4.23 22.29 -0.55
CA ASN A 57 -4.68 23.22 -1.58
C ASN A 57 -5.67 22.62 -2.61
N GLY A 58 -6.49 21.65 -2.20
CA GLY A 58 -7.45 20.96 -3.08
C GLY A 58 -6.90 19.71 -3.77
N LEU A 59 -5.61 19.40 -3.65
CA LEU A 59 -4.94 18.26 -4.30
C LEU A 59 -4.59 17.19 -3.27
N LYS A 60 -4.73 15.91 -3.63
CA LYS A 60 -4.32 14.76 -2.82
C LYS A 60 -2.81 14.79 -2.58
N THR A 61 -2.43 14.54 -1.33
CA THR A 61 -1.03 14.50 -0.90
C THR A 61 -0.81 13.42 0.17
N GLY A 62 0.39 12.85 0.19
CA GLY A 62 0.80 11.83 1.16
C GLY A 62 0.09 10.49 0.96
N PRO A 63 0.05 9.63 2.00
CA PRO A 63 -0.56 8.31 1.91
C PRO A 63 -2.09 8.38 1.91
N TRP A 64 -2.68 7.59 1.03
CA TRP A 64 -4.12 7.38 0.89
C TRP A 64 -4.43 5.90 1.10
N TYR A 65 -5.38 5.64 1.99
CA TYR A 65 -5.82 4.31 2.38
C TYR A 65 -7.14 4.01 1.70
N LYS A 66 -7.19 2.95 0.90
CA LYS A 66 -8.38 2.50 0.19
C LYS A 66 -8.93 1.26 0.87
N VAL A 67 -10.20 1.31 1.27
CA VAL A 67 -10.90 0.25 1.99
C VAL A 67 -12.13 -0.15 1.20
N ASN A 68 -12.37 -1.46 1.04
CA ASN A 68 -13.56 -1.97 0.37
C ASN A 68 -14.81 -1.78 1.25
N ILE A 69 -15.98 -2.22 0.75
CA ILE A 69 -17.25 -2.16 1.49
C ILE A 69 -17.22 -3.05 2.74
N GLU A 70 -16.48 -4.16 2.69
CA GLU A 70 -16.36 -5.15 3.76
C GLU A 70 -15.45 -4.67 4.91
N GLY A 71 -14.69 -3.60 4.70
CA GLY A 71 -13.75 -3.04 5.67
C GLY A 71 -12.29 -3.50 5.51
N ASP A 72 -12.00 -4.31 4.49
CA ASP A 72 -10.65 -4.74 4.18
C ASP A 72 -9.86 -3.65 3.46
N LEU A 73 -8.59 -3.51 3.84
CA LEU A 73 -7.65 -2.66 3.15
C LEU A 73 -7.36 -3.25 1.76
N VAL A 74 -7.52 -2.42 0.73
CA VAL A 74 -7.29 -2.76 -0.68
C VAL A 74 -5.98 -2.17 -1.17
N ALA A 75 -5.69 -0.92 -0.79
CA ALA A 75 -4.49 -0.24 -1.24
C ALA A 75 -4.01 0.81 -0.24
N ILE A 76 -2.70 1.02 -0.21
CA ILE A 76 -2.05 2.20 0.34
C ILE A 76 -1.30 2.84 -0.82
N GLU A 77 -1.72 4.04 -1.20
CA GLU A 77 -1.22 4.77 -2.37
C GLU A 77 -0.65 6.11 -1.92
N ASN A 78 0.60 6.42 -2.25
CA ASN A 78 1.15 7.75 -1.98
C ASN A 78 0.88 8.70 -3.14
N PHE A 79 0.48 9.93 -2.82
CA PHE A 79 0.13 10.97 -3.77
C PHE A 79 0.96 12.23 -3.59
N LYS A 80 1.22 12.92 -4.69
CA LYS A 80 1.74 14.28 -4.74
C LYS A 80 1.03 15.03 -5.86
N LYS A 81 0.34 16.13 -5.49
CA LYS A 81 -0.43 16.97 -6.43
C LYS A 81 -1.43 16.15 -7.27
N ASP A 82 -2.23 15.27 -6.64
CA ASP A 82 -3.19 14.35 -7.28
C ASP A 82 -2.61 13.16 -8.07
N TYR A 83 -1.30 13.10 -8.32
CA TYR A 83 -0.67 11.96 -9.01
C TYR A 83 0.03 11.02 -8.04
N TYR A 84 0.13 9.73 -8.38
CA TYR A 84 0.86 8.78 -7.55
C TYR A 84 2.35 9.13 -7.51
N ASP A 85 2.92 9.20 -6.31
CA ASP A 85 4.33 9.49 -6.11
C ASP A 85 4.79 8.87 -4.79
N GLY A 86 5.69 7.90 -4.86
CA GLY A 86 6.19 7.15 -3.71
C GLY A 86 5.74 5.69 -3.67
N GLU A 87 5.98 5.05 -2.53
CA GLU A 87 5.72 3.62 -2.33
C GLU A 87 4.21 3.34 -2.38
N VAL A 88 3.82 2.23 -2.99
CA VAL A 88 2.45 1.75 -3.02
C VAL A 88 2.37 0.30 -2.59
N LYS A 89 1.26 -0.06 -1.94
CA LYS A 89 0.98 -1.42 -1.48
C LYS A 89 -0.43 -1.79 -1.88
N TYR A 90 -0.58 -2.93 -2.50
CA TYR A 90 -1.86 -3.51 -2.86
C TYR A 90 -2.11 -4.76 -2.04
N PHE A 91 -3.37 -4.93 -1.65
CA PHE A 91 -3.81 -5.97 -0.76
C PHE A 91 -5.02 -6.69 -1.35
N VAL A 92 -5.06 -8.00 -1.17
CA VAL A 92 -6.21 -8.84 -1.47
C VAL A 92 -6.55 -9.62 -0.20
N LYS A 93 -7.78 -9.44 0.30
CA LYS A 93 -8.27 -10.07 1.56
C LYS A 93 -7.31 -9.84 2.74
N GLY A 94 -6.74 -8.64 2.84
CA GLY A 94 -5.80 -8.25 3.89
C GLY A 94 -4.36 -8.75 3.71
N GLN A 95 -4.07 -9.56 2.69
CA GLN A 95 -2.70 -9.99 2.37
C GLN A 95 -2.07 -9.08 1.33
N VAL A 96 -0.78 -8.76 1.48
CA VAL A 96 -0.04 -7.96 0.50
C VAL A 96 0.17 -8.79 -0.76
N THR A 97 -0.28 -8.28 -1.90
CA THR A 97 -0.08 -8.92 -3.21
C THR A 97 1.02 -8.22 -4.00
N CYS A 98 1.18 -6.91 -3.81
CA CYS A 98 2.15 -6.14 -4.56
C CYS A 98 2.67 -4.95 -3.75
N ILE A 99 3.99 -4.73 -3.78
CA ILE A 99 4.64 -3.52 -3.28
C ILE A 99 5.46 -2.93 -4.42
N GLY A 100 5.25 -1.65 -4.70
CA GLY A 100 5.94 -0.97 -5.79
C GLY A 100 6.24 0.49 -5.47
N LEU A 101 6.80 1.17 -6.45
CA LEU A 101 7.07 2.60 -6.38
C LEU A 101 6.53 3.26 -7.64
N TYR A 102 5.73 4.31 -7.46
CA TYR A 102 5.39 5.23 -8.53
C TYR A 102 6.27 6.47 -8.45
N ARG A 103 6.55 7.06 -9.60
CA ARG A 103 7.16 8.38 -9.73
C ARG A 103 6.16 9.33 -10.35
N GLY A 104 5.80 10.38 -9.61
CA GLY A 104 4.89 11.41 -10.11
C GLY A 104 5.60 12.36 -11.08
N LEU A 105 5.09 12.49 -12.30
CA LEU A 105 5.49 13.51 -13.26
C LEU A 105 4.66 14.76 -12.98
N ASN A 106 5.28 15.75 -12.32
CA ASN A 106 4.61 16.92 -11.79
C ASN A 106 5.37 18.23 -12.09
N PRO A 107 5.64 18.55 -13.37
CA PRO A 107 6.27 19.81 -13.74
C PRO A 107 5.42 21.00 -13.28
N ASP A 108 6.08 22.02 -12.72
CA ASP A 108 5.41 23.28 -12.36
C ASP A 108 5.02 24.09 -13.61
N VAL A 109 5.71 23.85 -14.72
CA VAL A 109 5.42 24.44 -16.03
C VAL A 109 4.31 23.68 -16.76
N GLU A 110 3.57 24.40 -17.62
CA GLU A 110 2.52 23.81 -18.45
C GLU A 110 3.05 23.26 -19.78
N VAL A 111 4.11 23.88 -20.30
CA VAL A 111 4.74 23.51 -21.57
C VAL A 111 6.21 23.21 -21.33
N ASP A 112 6.68 22.19 -22.03
CA ASP A 112 8.09 21.87 -22.22
C ASP A 112 8.50 22.23 -23.65
N THR A 113 9.79 22.27 -23.93
CA THR A 113 10.32 22.58 -25.27
C THR A 113 11.20 21.46 -25.77
N ILE A 114 10.87 20.92 -26.94
CA ILE A 114 11.69 19.91 -27.62
C ILE A 114 12.32 20.51 -28.88
N MET A 115 13.51 20.03 -29.22
CA MET A 115 14.17 20.39 -30.47
C MET A 115 13.70 19.44 -31.57
N VAL A 116 13.08 20.01 -32.61
CA VAL A 116 12.57 19.26 -33.76
C VAL A 116 13.35 19.69 -34.99
N GLU A 117 13.89 18.71 -35.70
CA GLU A 117 14.58 18.90 -36.98
C GLU A 117 13.60 18.62 -38.13
N ASP A 118 13.52 19.56 -39.08
CA ASP A 118 12.78 19.35 -40.32
C ASP A 118 13.52 18.32 -41.21
N PRO A 119 12.88 17.20 -41.59
CA PRO A 119 13.52 16.14 -42.36
C PRO A 119 13.97 16.57 -43.77
N VAL A 120 13.45 17.68 -44.30
CA VAL A 120 13.80 18.16 -45.65
C VAL A 120 14.88 19.24 -45.59
N THR A 121 14.74 20.20 -44.69
CA THR A 121 15.64 21.38 -44.64
C THR A 121 16.78 21.23 -43.64
N GLY A 122 16.69 20.30 -42.69
CA GLY A 122 17.67 20.12 -41.60
C GLY A 122 17.69 21.27 -40.59
N ILE A 123 16.75 22.22 -40.69
CA ILE A 123 16.65 23.33 -39.75
C ILE A 123 16.06 22.81 -38.44
N GLN A 124 16.73 23.14 -37.33
CA GLN A 124 16.28 22.81 -35.99
C GLN A 124 15.47 23.96 -35.40
N GLN A 125 14.27 23.65 -34.92
CA GLN A 125 13.39 24.61 -34.26
C GLN A 125 12.95 24.08 -32.89
N LEU A 126 12.80 24.99 -31.93
CA LEU A 126 12.22 24.67 -30.63
C LEU A 126 10.69 24.68 -30.75
N VAL A 127 10.08 23.54 -30.48
CA VAL A 127 8.63 23.37 -30.50
C VAL A 127 8.14 23.21 -29.06
N ALA A 128 7.16 24.03 -28.67
CA ALA A 128 6.51 23.90 -27.37
C ALA A 128 5.54 22.71 -27.38
N VAL A 129 5.74 21.79 -26.45
CA VAL A 129 4.91 20.59 -26.23
C VAL A 129 4.32 20.68 -24.83
N ARG A 130 3.14 20.11 -24.60
CA ARG A 130 2.54 20.09 -23.27
C ARG A 130 3.40 19.24 -22.33
N ALA A 131 3.70 19.75 -21.14
CA ALA A 131 4.52 19.05 -20.19
C ALA A 131 3.80 17.79 -19.66
N ASP A 132 4.50 16.67 -19.61
CA ASP A 132 3.93 15.40 -19.16
C ASP A 132 3.54 15.47 -17.69
N ARG A 133 2.28 15.14 -17.41
CA ARG A 133 1.72 15.06 -16.06
C ARG A 133 1.10 13.69 -15.86
N GLY A 134 1.42 13.04 -14.75
CA GLY A 134 1.02 11.65 -14.55
C GLY A 134 1.77 10.97 -13.44
N ALA A 135 1.64 9.65 -13.39
CA ALA A 135 2.47 8.80 -12.57
C ALA A 135 2.96 7.64 -13.43
N VAL A 136 4.23 7.31 -13.30
CA VAL A 136 4.88 6.23 -14.03
C VAL A 136 5.44 5.21 -13.03
N ARG A 137 5.44 3.93 -13.40
CA ARG A 137 6.08 2.89 -12.58
C ARG A 137 7.58 3.11 -12.57
N HIS A 138 8.16 2.98 -11.39
CA HIS A 138 9.58 3.19 -11.20
C HIS A 138 10.11 2.29 -10.07
N GLY A 139 11.43 2.08 -10.02
CA GLY A 139 12.10 1.28 -9.00
C GLY A 139 11.65 -0.19 -9.01
N THR A 140 11.85 -0.85 -7.89
CA THR A 140 11.56 -2.28 -7.73
C THR A 140 10.10 -2.52 -7.37
N TRP A 141 9.46 -3.42 -8.10
CA TRP A 141 8.12 -3.93 -7.90
C TRP A 141 8.22 -5.39 -7.46
N ARG A 142 7.62 -5.71 -6.32
CA ARG A 142 7.63 -7.05 -5.73
C ARG A 142 6.20 -7.58 -5.68
N PHE A 143 5.99 -8.74 -6.28
CA PHE A 143 4.73 -9.44 -6.30
C PHE A 143 4.80 -10.64 -5.36
N TYR A 144 3.74 -10.80 -4.58
CA TYR A 144 3.63 -11.80 -3.54
C TYR A 144 2.42 -12.68 -3.81
N ASN A 145 2.57 -13.97 -3.55
CA ASN A 145 1.48 -14.93 -3.61
C ASN A 145 0.47 -14.65 -2.49
N GLU A 146 -0.81 -14.53 -2.83
CA GLU A 146 -1.90 -14.21 -1.90
C GLU A 146 -2.19 -15.29 -0.83
N THR A 147 -1.63 -16.49 -0.96
CA THR A 147 -1.86 -17.60 -0.02
C THR A 147 -0.65 -17.86 0.86
N THR A 148 0.55 -17.84 0.27
CA THR A 148 1.80 -18.18 0.95
C THR A 148 2.56 -16.95 1.44
N GLY A 149 2.32 -15.77 0.86
CA GLY A 149 3.08 -14.55 1.12
C GLY A 149 4.52 -14.60 0.56
N SER A 150 4.88 -15.64 -0.18
CA SER A 150 6.18 -15.75 -0.84
C SER A 150 6.27 -14.82 -2.04
N ILE A 151 7.47 -14.32 -2.34
CA ILE A 151 7.72 -13.52 -3.54
C ILE A 151 7.59 -14.43 -4.75
N GLU A 152 6.74 -14.06 -5.70
CA GLU A 152 6.59 -14.79 -6.97
C GLU A 152 7.40 -14.14 -8.09
N LYS A 153 7.47 -12.80 -8.06
CA LYS A 153 8.07 -12.02 -9.14
C LYS A 153 8.65 -10.72 -8.60
N VAL A 154 9.79 -10.34 -9.15
CA VAL A 154 10.39 -9.02 -8.95
C VAL A 154 10.63 -8.38 -10.30
N GLU A 155 10.14 -7.16 -10.46
CA GLU A 155 10.33 -6.32 -11.65
C GLU A 155 11.08 -5.04 -11.25
N GLU A 156 11.90 -4.48 -12.14
CA GLU A 156 12.52 -3.18 -11.96
C GLU A 156 12.18 -2.27 -13.13
N TYR A 157 11.66 -1.07 -12.83
CA TYR A 157 11.25 -0.09 -13.81
C TYR A 157 12.05 1.21 -13.73
N GLN A 158 12.39 1.75 -14.90
CA GLN A 158 12.86 3.12 -15.06
C GLN A 158 11.85 3.88 -15.91
N VAL A 159 11.02 4.71 -15.26
CA VAL A 159 10.05 5.59 -15.96
C VAL A 159 9.24 4.78 -16.97
N ASP A 160 8.44 3.82 -16.46
CA ASP A 160 7.66 2.82 -17.20
C ASP A 160 8.42 1.82 -18.08
N SER A 161 9.72 2.00 -18.30
CA SER A 161 10.54 1.02 -19.02
C SER A 161 10.97 -0.11 -18.09
N LEU A 162 10.56 -1.34 -18.39
CA LEU A 162 10.98 -2.54 -17.67
C LEU A 162 12.45 -2.85 -17.98
N ILE A 163 13.30 -2.80 -16.95
CA ILE A 163 14.74 -3.10 -17.06
C ILE A 163 15.02 -4.55 -16.67
N TYR A 164 14.36 -5.02 -15.61
CA TYR A 164 14.62 -6.32 -15.02
C TYR A 164 13.32 -7.02 -14.67
N GLU A 165 13.27 -8.31 -14.91
CA GLU A 165 12.19 -9.19 -14.46
C GLU A 165 12.78 -10.53 -14.05
N GLU A 166 12.42 -10.99 -12.86
CA GLU A 166 12.81 -12.30 -12.35
C GLU A 166 11.61 -12.98 -11.69
N TYR A 167 11.46 -14.26 -12.01
CA TYR A 167 10.45 -15.14 -11.44
C TYR A 167 11.09 -16.03 -10.38
N PHE A 168 10.44 -16.13 -9.22
CA PHE A 168 10.86 -16.96 -8.10
C PHE A 168 9.87 -18.13 -7.96
N PRO A 169 10.02 -19.20 -8.76
CA PRO A 169 9.23 -20.40 -8.53
C PRO A 169 9.59 -20.96 -7.15
N LEU A 170 8.62 -21.52 -6.43
CA LEU A 170 8.92 -22.25 -5.20
C LEU A 170 9.92 -23.36 -5.52
N SER A 171 11.09 -23.32 -4.89
CA SER A 171 12.05 -24.42 -4.93
C SER A 171 11.41 -25.69 -4.40
N LYS A 172 11.70 -26.85 -5.00
CA LYS A 172 11.20 -28.16 -4.49
C LYS A 172 11.49 -28.36 -3.00
N ALA A 173 12.62 -27.85 -2.51
CA ALA A 173 12.99 -27.93 -1.11
C ALA A 173 12.08 -27.04 -0.23
N ASP A 174 11.76 -25.84 -0.69
CA ASP A 174 10.83 -24.93 -0.01
C ASP A 174 9.41 -25.48 -0.03
N SER A 175 8.96 -26.04 -1.16
CA SER A 175 7.67 -26.73 -1.26
C SER A 175 7.54 -27.82 -0.20
N LEU A 176 8.56 -28.68 -0.02
CA LEU A 176 8.57 -29.72 1.01
C LEU A 176 8.55 -29.13 2.44
N TYR A 177 9.23 -28.01 2.68
CA TYR A 177 9.19 -27.32 3.97
C TYR A 177 7.78 -26.77 4.29
N TYR A 178 7.16 -26.09 3.33
CA TYR A 178 5.80 -25.56 3.48
C TYR A 178 4.76 -26.68 3.61
N GLU A 179 4.87 -27.76 2.84
CA GLU A 179 4.01 -28.94 2.96
C GLU A 179 4.11 -29.57 4.35
N ARG A 180 5.34 -29.79 4.85
CA ARG A 180 5.56 -30.34 6.20
C ARG A 180 5.02 -29.41 7.27
N ARG A 181 5.24 -28.09 7.14
CA ARG A 181 4.68 -27.09 8.06
C ARG A 181 3.15 -27.13 8.05
N ASN A 182 2.54 -27.19 6.85
CA ASN A 182 1.10 -27.21 6.68
C ASN A 182 0.48 -28.47 7.28
N GLN A 183 1.08 -29.65 7.05
CA GLN A 183 0.67 -30.90 7.70
C GLN A 183 0.71 -30.81 9.24
N ASN A 184 1.65 -30.04 9.78
CA ASN A 184 1.80 -29.83 11.22
C ASN A 184 0.90 -28.71 11.77
N LEU A 185 0.11 -28.02 10.95
CA LEU A 185 -0.82 -26.99 11.43
C LEU A 185 -1.91 -27.65 12.31
N PRO A 186 -2.31 -26.99 13.40
CA PRO A 186 -3.22 -27.56 14.39
C PRO A 186 -4.62 -27.89 13.84
N HIS A 187 -5.00 -27.31 12.70
CA HIS A 187 -6.27 -27.60 12.01
C HIS A 187 -6.17 -28.70 10.94
N MET A 188 -4.97 -29.05 10.47
CA MET A 188 -4.75 -30.21 9.57
C MET A 188 -4.51 -31.49 10.33
N ASN A 189 -3.89 -31.38 11.52
CA ASN A 189 -3.90 -32.45 12.49
C ASN A 189 -5.32 -32.61 13.02
N LYS A 190 -6.11 -33.47 12.35
CA LYS A 190 -7.22 -34.16 13.00
C LYS A 190 -6.61 -34.97 14.13
N ARG A 191 -6.34 -34.32 15.27
CA ARG A 191 -6.48 -34.99 16.54
C ARG A 191 -7.89 -35.53 16.47
N THR A 192 -8.01 -36.82 16.23
CA THR A 192 -9.20 -37.55 16.58
C THR A 192 -9.43 -37.18 18.03
N ASP A 193 -10.31 -36.24 18.28
CA ASP A 193 -10.90 -36.07 19.59
C ASP A 193 -11.60 -37.41 19.83
N LYS A 194 -10.84 -38.34 20.40
CA LYS A 194 -11.38 -39.32 21.32
C LYS A 194 -11.88 -38.48 22.49
N SER A 195 -13.00 -37.79 22.24
CA SER A 195 -13.93 -37.44 23.28
C SER A 195 -14.22 -38.76 23.97
N ALA A 196 -13.52 -39.01 25.07
CA ALA A 196 -13.97 -39.96 26.04
C ALA A 196 -15.33 -39.40 26.48
N LYS A 197 -16.40 -39.86 25.80
CA LYS A 197 -17.77 -39.69 26.25
C LYS A 197 -17.81 -40.35 27.62
N LYS A 198 -17.61 -39.56 28.67
CA LYS A 198 -17.96 -40.01 30.02
C LYS A 198 -19.45 -40.36 29.94
N PRO A 199 -19.86 -41.59 30.24
CA PRO A 199 -21.28 -41.89 30.28
C PRO A 199 -21.88 -41.01 31.39
N PHE A 200 -22.74 -40.08 31.01
CA PHE A 200 -23.63 -39.44 31.95
C PHE A 200 -24.60 -40.51 32.45
N SER A 201 -24.36 -41.04 33.65
CA SER A 201 -25.34 -41.88 34.34
C SER A 201 -26.40 -40.96 34.96
N TYR A 202 -27.62 -41.00 34.43
CA TYR A 202 -28.81 -40.58 35.16
C TYR A 202 -29.39 -41.82 35.84
N ILE A 203 -29.35 -41.85 37.18
CA ILE A 203 -30.19 -42.61 38.14
C ILE A 203 -29.76 -42.09 39.53
N ASN A 204 -30.54 -41.18 40.12
CA ASN A 204 -31.52 -41.38 41.23
C ASN A 204 -30.84 -41.89 42.52
N TYR A 205 -30.91 -41.22 43.68
CA TYR A 205 -32.01 -40.52 44.37
C TYR A 205 -31.47 -39.33 45.17
#